data_AF-A0A318DYX0-F1
#
_entry.id   AF-A0A318DYX0-F1
#
_cell.length_a   1.000
_cell.length_b   1.000
_cell.length_c   1.000
_cell.angle_alpha   90.00
_cell.angle_beta   90.00
_cell.angle_gamma   90.00
#
_symmetry.space_group_name_H-M   'P 1'
#
loop_
_entity.id
_entity.type
_entity.pdbx_description
1 polymer ?
#
loop_
_entity_poly.entity_id
_entity_poly.type
_entity_poly.pdbx_seq_one_letter_code
_entity_poly.pdbx_strand_id
1 'polypeptide(L)'
;MSRFELSSAAVDLAEQRERLRHASSGGFCAFEGWVRNSNEGREVDGLSYEAYAELALAEGERIVAEAIARYGVTDARCVHRTGDLAIGDMAVWVGASAPHRDEAFRACRYIIDEIKHRLPIWKKEHYVTGESDWVACTHVYREHEHEGHHHHHHHHHAHAEPFVPDYSRQVRLREVGEAGQAKLAASRVLVIGAGGLGCPVISYLAGAGVGTLGIVDGDRLDASNLHRQTMYDARDVGEYKAELASRRVAALNPAVQVQLWKEPLDAGNVLDVFRQFDLVVECTDDMRSRYLSSDAAVLTGTPLILASIYQYEGQLQFVAARPGSPCLRCLWPQEPAPETVGSCTLAGVLGPVPGVLGAMQATEALKFLLGMPQPNAGALSLVNLIDLSIQHLPIDAAHGCAEQGGCVEVARRAMARAVEEDEVDLAFDRLEDAVAAGFQLVDVREMEELASDPMPVAAVHVPSARVGERAGEFAEGRYLLVCASGRRSAHAARLLRGEGVRGAYSLVGGLNALRIAG
;
A
#
# COMPACT_ATOMS: atom_id res chain seq x y z
N MET A 1 26.47 -2.93 -39.10
CA MET A 1 25.42 -3.98 -39.13
C MET A 1 25.01 -4.25 -37.70
N SER A 2 23.73 -4.54 -37.46
CA SER A 2 23.24 -4.93 -36.13
C SER A 2 24.01 -6.15 -35.61
N ARG A 3 24.33 -6.15 -34.33
CA ARG A 3 24.88 -7.32 -33.61
C ARG A 3 23.79 -8.15 -32.96
N PHE A 4 22.60 -7.58 -32.76
CA PHE A 4 21.41 -8.29 -32.31
C PHE A 4 20.30 -8.22 -33.36
N GLU A 5 19.66 -9.36 -33.65
CA GLU A 5 18.61 -9.47 -34.66
C GLU A 5 17.40 -10.25 -34.13
N LEU A 6 16.19 -9.80 -34.48
CA LEU A 6 14.96 -10.58 -34.35
C LEU A 6 14.58 -11.18 -35.71
N SER A 7 14.23 -12.47 -35.75
CA SER A 7 13.86 -13.15 -37.00
C SER A 7 12.61 -14.00 -36.82
N SER A 8 11.66 -13.92 -37.75
CA SER A 8 10.57 -14.91 -37.84
C SER A 8 11.01 -16.20 -38.58
N ALA A 9 12.06 -16.11 -39.40
CA ALA A 9 12.59 -17.23 -40.16
C ALA A 9 13.65 -18.03 -39.37
N ALA A 10 13.94 -19.25 -39.83
CA ALA A 10 15.02 -20.07 -39.27
C ALA A 10 16.39 -19.37 -39.40
N VAL A 11 17.26 -19.57 -38.41
CA VAL A 11 18.59 -18.94 -38.37
C VAL A 11 19.55 -19.69 -39.32
N ASP A 12 20.14 -18.97 -40.28
CA ASP A 12 21.21 -19.53 -41.13
C ASP A 12 22.55 -19.54 -40.38
N LEU A 13 22.88 -20.70 -39.82
CA LEU A 13 24.12 -20.87 -39.04
C LEU A 13 25.40 -20.68 -39.85
N ALA A 14 25.38 -21.04 -41.15
CA ALA A 14 26.55 -20.90 -42.00
C ALA A 14 26.84 -19.41 -42.24
N GLU A 15 25.79 -18.63 -42.52
CA GLU A 15 25.89 -17.18 -42.65
C GLU A 15 26.37 -16.53 -41.36
N GLN A 16 25.75 -16.85 -40.22
CA GLN A 16 26.09 -16.22 -38.94
C GLN A 16 27.52 -16.57 -38.48
N ARG A 17 27.97 -17.79 -38.73
CA ARG A 17 29.35 -18.20 -38.44
C ARG A 17 30.36 -17.49 -39.33
N GLU A 18 30.10 -17.34 -40.62
CA GLU A 18 31.01 -16.65 -41.53
C GLU A 18 31.14 -15.16 -41.18
N ARG A 19 30.05 -14.52 -40.74
CA ARG A 19 30.05 -13.13 -40.25
C ARG A 19 30.96 -12.90 -39.04
N LEU A 20 31.21 -13.93 -38.21
CA LEU A 20 32.10 -13.86 -37.05
C LEU A 20 33.52 -14.37 -37.33
N ARG A 21 33.84 -14.72 -38.58
CA ARG A 21 35.15 -15.26 -38.94
C ARG A 21 36.16 -14.14 -39.14
N HIS A 22 37.14 -14.07 -38.26
CA HIS A 22 38.22 -13.09 -38.35
C HIS A 22 39.59 -13.78 -38.35
N ALA A 23 40.53 -13.27 -39.16
CA ALA A 23 41.90 -13.77 -39.23
C ALA A 23 42.67 -13.63 -37.90
N SER A 24 42.25 -12.70 -37.03
CA SER A 24 42.82 -12.45 -35.71
C SER A 24 42.21 -13.31 -34.59
N SER A 25 41.17 -14.10 -34.88
CA SER A 25 40.46 -14.89 -33.86
C SER A 25 40.92 -16.35 -33.87
N GLY A 26 41.54 -16.79 -32.78
CA GLY A 26 41.90 -18.20 -32.54
C GLY A 26 40.82 -19.00 -31.80
N GLY A 27 39.79 -18.33 -31.27
CA GLY A 27 38.67 -18.92 -30.56
C GLY A 27 37.32 -18.48 -31.16
N PHE A 28 36.40 -19.43 -31.28
CA PHE A 28 35.00 -19.21 -31.64
C PHE A 28 34.12 -20.07 -30.74
N CYS A 29 33.09 -19.48 -30.14
CA CYS A 29 32.10 -20.17 -29.34
C CYS A 29 30.70 -19.79 -29.84
N ALA A 30 29.82 -20.77 -29.94
CA ALA A 30 28.42 -20.54 -30.25
C ALA A 30 27.53 -21.33 -29.28
N PHE A 31 26.38 -20.75 -28.96
CA PHE A 31 25.30 -21.36 -28.19
C PHE A 31 24.03 -21.38 -29.04
N GLU A 32 23.30 -22.49 -28.94
CA GLU A 32 22.01 -22.69 -29.60
C GLU A 32 20.96 -23.11 -28.57
N GLY A 33 19.87 -22.36 -28.48
CA GLY A 33 18.71 -22.69 -27.68
C GLY A 33 17.63 -23.34 -28.54
N TRP A 34 17.32 -24.62 -28.28
CA TRP A 34 16.36 -25.41 -29.06
C TRP A 34 15.05 -25.61 -28.28
N VAL A 35 13.93 -25.65 -29.00
CA VAL A 35 12.62 -26.00 -28.42
C VAL A 35 12.62 -27.50 -28.07
N ARG A 36 12.30 -27.83 -26.83
CA ARG A 36 12.24 -29.21 -26.31
C ARG A 36 10.79 -29.60 -26.04
N ASN A 37 10.52 -30.90 -26.06
CA ASN A 37 9.19 -31.48 -25.86
C ASN A 37 8.73 -31.54 -24.38
N SER A 38 9.51 -30.96 -23.45
CA SER A 38 9.15 -30.93 -22.03
C SER A 38 9.67 -29.68 -21.33
N ASN A 39 8.87 -29.15 -20.41
CA ASN A 39 9.22 -28.07 -19.49
C ASN A 39 8.65 -28.38 -18.10
N GLU A 40 9.48 -28.34 -17.05
CA GLU A 40 9.09 -28.62 -15.65
C GLU A 40 8.23 -29.89 -15.42
N GLY A 41 8.42 -30.92 -16.24
CA GLY A 41 7.69 -32.18 -16.15
C GLY A 41 6.36 -32.25 -16.92
N ARG A 42 6.00 -31.23 -17.71
CA ARG A 42 4.84 -31.20 -18.61
C ARG A 42 5.26 -31.37 -20.08
N GLU A 43 4.46 -32.07 -20.87
CA GLU A 43 4.65 -32.21 -22.33
C GLU A 43 4.18 -30.94 -23.07
N VAL A 44 5.04 -30.43 -23.95
CA VAL A 44 4.82 -29.19 -24.72
C VAL A 44 4.87 -29.53 -26.21
N ASP A 45 3.93 -29.05 -27.02
CA ASP A 45 3.85 -29.33 -28.46
C ASP A 45 4.45 -28.23 -29.36
N GLY A 46 4.67 -27.04 -28.82
CA GLY A 46 5.30 -25.91 -29.50
C GLY A 46 5.42 -24.67 -28.60
N LEU A 47 6.07 -23.64 -29.11
CA LEU A 47 6.27 -22.36 -28.41
C LEU A 47 5.94 -21.19 -29.31
N SER A 48 5.34 -20.14 -28.76
CA SER A 48 5.19 -18.86 -29.45
C SER A 48 6.00 -17.78 -28.73
N TYR A 49 6.82 -17.04 -29.47
CA TYR A 49 7.60 -15.91 -28.94
C TYR A 49 7.06 -14.58 -29.45
N GLU A 50 6.64 -13.72 -28.53
CA GLU A 50 6.26 -12.34 -28.84
C GLU A 50 7.29 -11.36 -28.26
N ALA A 51 7.62 -10.32 -29.02
CA ALA A 51 8.61 -9.33 -28.65
C ALA A 51 8.11 -7.93 -28.97
N TYR A 52 8.37 -6.97 -28.09
CA TYR A 52 8.26 -5.57 -28.44
C TYR A 52 9.52 -5.16 -29.21
N ALA A 53 9.45 -5.25 -30.54
CA ALA A 53 10.62 -5.27 -31.42
C ALA A 53 11.61 -4.12 -31.16
N GLU A 54 11.13 -2.88 -31.00
CA GLU A 54 12.01 -1.72 -30.81
C GLU A 54 12.81 -1.78 -29.50
N LEU A 55 12.19 -2.19 -28.40
CA LEU A 55 12.84 -2.32 -27.09
C LEU A 55 13.78 -3.53 -27.05
N ALA A 56 13.34 -4.66 -27.61
CA ALA A 56 14.16 -5.87 -27.67
C ALA A 56 15.41 -5.65 -28.54
N LEU A 57 15.30 -4.98 -29.69
CA LEU A 57 16.45 -4.65 -30.53
C LEU A 57 17.44 -3.74 -29.78
N ALA A 58 16.96 -2.67 -29.14
CA ALA A 58 17.82 -1.74 -28.41
C ALA A 58 18.55 -2.39 -27.23
N GLU A 59 17.85 -3.21 -26.43
CA GLU A 59 18.43 -3.88 -25.28
C GLU A 59 19.36 -5.03 -25.68
N GLY A 60 18.99 -5.80 -26.71
CA GLY A 60 19.84 -6.86 -27.26
C GLY A 60 21.17 -6.32 -27.80
N GLU A 61 21.16 -5.19 -28.52
CA GLU A 61 22.38 -4.50 -28.94
C GLU A 61 23.25 -4.09 -27.75
N ARG A 62 22.63 -3.58 -26.68
CA ARG A 62 23.34 -3.19 -25.45
C ARG A 62 24.03 -4.38 -24.80
N ILE A 63 23.35 -5.51 -24.66
CA ILE A 63 23.90 -6.75 -24.08
C ILE A 63 25.13 -7.22 -24.88
N VAL A 64 25.02 -7.27 -26.20
CA VAL A 64 26.12 -7.74 -27.05
C VAL A 64 27.30 -6.77 -27.02
N ALA A 65 27.04 -5.46 -27.03
CA ALA A 65 28.09 -4.44 -26.91
C ALA A 65 28.82 -4.51 -25.56
N GLU A 66 28.09 -4.73 -24.46
CA GLU A 66 28.68 -4.95 -23.13
C GLU A 66 29.57 -6.19 -23.11
N ALA A 67 29.15 -7.29 -23.72
CA ALA A 67 29.95 -8.52 -23.79
C ALA A 67 31.28 -8.29 -24.53
N ILE A 68 31.23 -7.58 -25.67
CA ILE A 68 32.41 -7.21 -26.46
C ILE A 68 33.37 -6.37 -25.63
N ALA A 69 32.86 -5.32 -24.99
CA ALA A 69 33.67 -4.43 -24.17
C ALA A 69 34.25 -5.13 -22.94
N ARG A 70 33.46 -5.98 -22.26
CA ARG A 70 33.83 -6.63 -21.01
C ARG A 70 34.87 -7.73 -21.18
N TYR A 71 34.78 -8.51 -22.25
CA TYR A 71 35.65 -9.67 -22.45
C TYR A 71 36.69 -9.47 -23.56
N GLY A 72 36.70 -8.31 -24.22
CA GLY A 72 37.68 -7.99 -25.25
C GLY A 72 37.61 -8.92 -26.47
N VAL A 73 36.42 -9.46 -26.77
CA VAL A 73 36.24 -10.34 -27.92
C VAL A 73 36.25 -9.54 -29.23
N THR A 74 36.71 -10.16 -30.32
CA THR A 74 36.83 -9.53 -31.63
C THR A 74 35.46 -9.10 -32.18
N ASP A 75 34.47 -9.99 -32.09
CA ASP A 75 33.08 -9.70 -32.44
C ASP A 75 32.14 -10.69 -31.75
N ALA A 76 30.89 -10.30 -31.57
CA ALA A 76 29.83 -11.14 -31.03
C ALA A 76 28.47 -10.77 -31.63
N ARG A 77 27.59 -11.77 -31.76
CA ARG A 77 26.26 -11.61 -32.34
C ARG A 77 25.24 -12.50 -31.65
N CYS A 78 23.98 -12.07 -31.70
CA CYS A 78 22.84 -12.84 -31.21
C CYS A 78 21.64 -12.69 -32.15
N VAL A 79 20.98 -13.80 -32.46
CA VAL A 79 19.74 -13.84 -33.24
C VAL A 79 18.69 -14.54 -32.40
N HIS A 80 17.56 -13.89 -32.15
CA HIS A 80 16.43 -14.48 -31.44
C HIS A 80 15.23 -14.63 -32.39
N ARG A 81 14.61 -15.81 -32.41
CA ARG A 81 13.41 -16.06 -33.20
C ARG A 81 12.15 -15.55 -32.50
N THR A 82 11.21 -15.07 -33.30
CA THR A 82 9.86 -14.65 -32.87
C THR A 82 8.79 -15.36 -33.69
N GLY A 83 7.57 -15.45 -33.18
CA GLY A 83 6.48 -16.22 -33.77
C GLY A 83 6.44 -17.67 -33.26
N ASP A 84 5.73 -18.53 -33.98
CA ASP A 84 5.51 -19.93 -33.60
C ASP A 84 6.70 -20.81 -34.00
N LEU A 85 7.17 -21.63 -33.06
CA LEU A 85 8.28 -22.56 -33.20
C LEU A 85 7.86 -23.98 -32.80
N ALA A 86 8.20 -24.95 -33.65
CA ALA A 86 7.96 -26.36 -33.39
C ALA A 86 9.04 -26.98 -32.48
N ILE A 87 8.76 -28.14 -31.90
CA ILE A 87 9.78 -28.94 -31.20
C ILE A 87 10.97 -29.19 -32.14
N GLY A 88 12.18 -28.92 -31.66
CA GLY A 88 13.42 -29.01 -32.45
C GLY A 88 13.79 -27.73 -33.19
N ASP A 89 12.94 -26.71 -33.25
CA ASP A 89 13.33 -25.41 -33.81
C ASP A 89 14.33 -24.69 -32.90
N MET A 90 15.24 -23.95 -33.51
CA MET A 90 16.17 -23.08 -32.78
C MET A 90 15.50 -21.76 -32.42
N ALA A 91 15.32 -21.48 -31.14
CA ALA A 91 14.74 -20.24 -30.63
C ALA A 91 15.75 -19.09 -30.55
N VAL A 92 17.00 -19.38 -30.23
CA VAL A 92 18.03 -18.35 -30.06
C VAL A 92 19.40 -18.90 -30.44
N TRP A 93 20.19 -18.08 -31.12
CA TRP A 93 21.59 -18.34 -31.44
C TRP A 93 22.45 -17.20 -30.91
N VAL A 94 23.58 -17.54 -30.29
CA VAL A 94 24.60 -16.60 -29.83
C VAL A 94 25.96 -17.06 -30.34
N GLY A 95 26.77 -16.14 -30.87
CA GLY A 95 28.13 -16.43 -31.30
C GLY A 95 29.12 -15.36 -30.82
N ALA A 96 30.32 -15.78 -30.45
CA ALA A 96 31.42 -14.89 -30.07
C ALA A 96 32.76 -15.40 -30.62
N SER A 97 33.55 -14.48 -31.17
CA SER A 97 34.88 -14.73 -31.73
C SER A 97 35.93 -13.92 -30.99
N ALA A 98 37.05 -14.55 -30.61
CA ALA A 98 38.11 -13.91 -29.85
C ALA A 98 39.49 -14.48 -30.22
N PRO A 99 40.60 -13.77 -29.87
CA PRO A 99 41.95 -14.31 -30.06
C PRO A 99 42.18 -15.65 -29.34
N HIS A 100 41.59 -15.81 -28.15
CA HIS A 100 41.68 -17.04 -27.34
C HIS A 100 40.29 -17.58 -26.98
N ARG A 101 40.25 -18.84 -26.56
CA ARG A 101 38.99 -19.58 -26.35
C ARG A 101 38.22 -19.13 -25.10
N ASP A 102 38.92 -18.67 -24.06
CA ASP A 102 38.31 -18.38 -22.75
C ASP A 102 37.34 -17.19 -22.85
N GLU A 103 37.79 -16.13 -23.50
CA GLU A 103 37.04 -14.91 -23.76
C GLU A 103 35.81 -15.20 -24.63
N ALA A 104 35.96 -16.05 -25.66
CA ALA A 104 34.85 -16.49 -26.49
C ALA A 104 33.77 -17.23 -25.67
N PHE A 105 34.16 -18.13 -24.75
CA PHE A 105 33.21 -18.82 -23.87
C PHE A 105 32.53 -17.85 -22.89
N ARG A 106 33.29 -16.97 -22.25
CA ARG A 106 32.76 -16.01 -21.27
C ARG A 106 31.79 -15.02 -21.90
N ALA A 107 32.11 -14.50 -23.09
CA ALA A 107 31.21 -13.61 -23.82
C ALA A 107 29.94 -14.32 -24.29
N CYS A 108 30.06 -15.51 -24.89
CA CYS A 108 28.91 -16.28 -25.36
C CYS A 108 27.94 -16.61 -24.21
N ARG A 109 28.47 -17.06 -23.07
CA ARG A 109 27.69 -17.33 -21.86
C ARG A 109 27.02 -16.08 -21.30
N TYR A 110 27.77 -14.98 -21.17
CA TYR A 110 27.22 -13.72 -20.67
C TYR A 110 26.04 -13.25 -21.53
N ILE A 111 26.17 -13.28 -22.86
CA ILE A 111 25.10 -12.84 -23.75
C ILE A 111 23.83 -13.68 -23.53
N ILE A 112 23.90 -15.01 -23.53
CA ILE A 112 22.69 -15.82 -23.36
C ILE A 112 22.04 -15.65 -21.98
N ASP A 113 22.85 -15.52 -20.93
CA ASP A 113 22.35 -15.32 -19.56
C ASP A 113 21.63 -13.96 -19.45
N GLU A 114 22.23 -12.90 -19.99
CA GLU A 114 21.64 -11.56 -19.98
C GLU A 114 20.43 -11.45 -20.91
N ILE A 115 20.42 -12.14 -22.06
CA ILE A 115 19.24 -12.20 -22.94
C ILE A 115 18.05 -12.81 -22.21
N LYS A 116 18.26 -13.89 -21.45
CA LYS A 116 17.20 -14.50 -20.64
C LYS A 116 16.71 -13.61 -19.49
N HIS A 117 17.53 -12.67 -19.03
CA HIS A 117 17.23 -11.84 -17.86
C HIS A 117 16.65 -10.46 -18.23
N ARG A 118 17.18 -9.82 -19.27
CA ARG A 118 16.91 -8.40 -19.59
C ARG A 118 16.10 -8.20 -20.85
N LEU A 119 16.07 -9.17 -21.77
CA LEU A 119 15.44 -8.96 -23.06
C LEU A 119 13.91 -9.06 -22.91
N PRO A 120 13.13 -8.04 -23.35
CA PRO A 120 11.67 -8.05 -23.27
C PRO A 120 11.05 -8.93 -24.37
N ILE A 121 11.24 -10.25 -24.23
CA ILE A 121 10.61 -11.28 -25.06
C ILE A 121 9.79 -12.19 -24.15
N TRP A 122 8.53 -12.42 -24.50
CA TRP A 122 7.62 -13.30 -23.79
C TRP A 122 7.46 -14.61 -24.53
N LYS A 123 7.41 -15.69 -23.76
CA LYS A 123 7.21 -17.05 -24.28
C LYS A 123 5.80 -17.51 -23.88
N LYS A 124 5.02 -17.91 -24.85
CA LYS A 124 3.75 -18.61 -24.65
C LYS A 124 3.96 -20.09 -24.96
N GLU A 125 3.67 -20.96 -23.99
CA GLU A 125 3.78 -22.41 -24.16
C GLU A 125 2.44 -23.00 -24.58
N HIS A 126 2.46 -23.90 -25.56
CA HIS A 126 1.29 -24.67 -25.98
C HIS A 126 1.39 -26.08 -25.40
N TYR A 127 0.44 -26.45 -24.54
CA TYR A 127 0.39 -27.78 -23.93
C TYR A 127 -0.54 -28.70 -24.72
N VAL A 128 -0.20 -29.99 -24.75
CA VAL A 128 -0.97 -31.05 -25.44
C VAL A 128 -2.43 -31.15 -24.91
N THR A 129 -2.68 -30.65 -23.70
CA THR A 129 -4.02 -30.61 -23.07
C THR A 129 -4.93 -29.49 -23.59
N GLY A 130 -4.42 -28.58 -24.45
CA GLY A 130 -5.16 -27.45 -25.01
C GLY A 130 -5.10 -26.16 -24.17
N GLU A 131 -4.43 -26.18 -23.02
CA GLU A 131 -4.14 -25.00 -22.21
C GLU A 131 -2.90 -24.27 -22.77
N SER A 132 -2.86 -22.94 -22.65
CA SER A 132 -1.70 -22.13 -23.05
C SER A 132 -1.35 -21.14 -21.95
N ASP A 133 -0.12 -21.20 -21.43
CA ASP A 133 0.35 -20.32 -20.37
C ASP A 133 1.39 -19.33 -20.91
N TRP A 134 1.27 -18.08 -20.47
CA TRP A 134 2.32 -17.09 -20.63
C TRP A 134 3.38 -17.31 -19.56
N VAL A 135 4.58 -17.72 -19.98
CA VAL A 135 5.70 -17.97 -19.09
C VAL A 135 6.71 -16.84 -19.24
N ALA A 136 6.88 -16.04 -18.19
CA ALA A 136 8.02 -15.14 -18.10
C ALA A 136 9.28 -15.97 -17.88
N CYS A 137 10.39 -15.64 -18.57
CA CYS A 137 11.70 -16.23 -18.28
C CYS A 137 12.17 -15.77 -16.89
N THR A 138 11.73 -16.45 -15.83
CA THR A 138 12.15 -16.19 -14.46
C THR A 138 13.16 -17.27 -14.05
N HIS A 139 14.38 -17.16 -14.59
CA HIS A 139 15.50 -17.88 -14.00
C HIS A 139 16.20 -16.95 -13.00
N VAL A 140 16.13 -17.32 -11.72
CA VAL A 140 16.93 -16.72 -10.65
C VAL A 140 18.40 -17.08 -10.91
N TYR A 141 19.24 -16.07 -11.15
CA TYR A 141 20.69 -16.24 -11.17
C TYR A 141 21.18 -16.68 -9.78
N ARG A 142 21.91 -17.81 -9.73
CA ARG A 142 22.78 -18.13 -8.60
C ARG A 142 24.16 -17.58 -8.92
N GLU A 143 24.66 -16.66 -8.11
CA GLU A 143 26.09 -16.30 -8.08
C GLU A 143 26.90 -17.58 -7.88
N HIS A 144 27.65 -17.98 -8.90
CA HIS A 144 28.71 -18.96 -8.73
C HIS A 144 30.00 -18.21 -8.40
N GLU A 145 30.40 -18.38 -7.14
CA GLU A 145 31.72 -18.10 -6.58
C GLU A 145 32.83 -18.48 -7.57
N HIS A 146 33.66 -17.53 -7.97
CA HIS A 146 35.10 -17.68 -8.18
C HIS A 146 35.69 -16.31 -8.52
N GLU A 147 36.06 -15.55 -7.49
CA GLU A 147 37.22 -14.65 -7.45
C GLU A 147 37.28 -14.02 -6.04
N GLY A 148 37.86 -14.77 -5.10
CA GLY A 148 38.15 -14.29 -3.77
C GLY A 148 39.30 -13.30 -3.79
N HIS A 149 38.99 -12.00 -3.71
CA HIS A 149 39.96 -10.99 -3.35
C HIS A 149 39.76 -10.56 -1.89
N HIS A 150 40.66 -11.05 -1.04
CA HIS A 150 40.81 -10.60 0.33
C HIS A 150 41.12 -9.10 0.38
N HIS A 151 40.16 -8.28 0.80
CA HIS A 151 40.41 -6.91 1.20
C HIS A 151 40.44 -6.80 2.72
N HIS A 152 41.61 -6.42 3.23
CA HIS A 152 41.83 -6.03 4.62
C HIS A 152 40.87 -4.90 5.03
N HIS A 153 40.11 -5.12 6.10
CA HIS A 153 39.34 -4.06 6.74
C HIS A 153 40.30 -3.11 7.47
N HIS A 154 40.59 -1.97 6.86
CA HIS A 154 40.96 -0.78 7.61
C HIS A 154 39.70 -0.03 7.99
N HIS A 155 39.39 -0.02 9.29
CA HIS A 155 38.41 0.88 9.89
C HIS A 155 38.90 2.32 9.74
N HIS A 156 38.48 2.98 8.66
CA HIS A 156 38.42 4.42 8.60
C HIS A 156 37.03 4.84 9.06
N HIS A 157 36.95 5.48 10.22
CA HIS A 157 35.81 6.31 10.57
C HIS A 157 35.81 7.54 9.64
N ALA A 158 35.29 7.34 8.42
CA ALA A 158 34.93 8.45 7.56
C ALA A 158 33.71 9.14 8.19
N HIS A 159 33.79 10.44 8.39
CA HIS A 159 32.61 11.26 8.59
C HIS A 159 31.66 11.00 7.41
N ALA A 160 30.56 10.30 7.67
CA ALA A 160 29.60 9.93 6.63
C ALA A 160 29.09 11.20 5.97
N GLU A 161 29.25 11.31 4.64
CA GLU A 161 28.60 12.37 3.90
C GLU A 161 27.08 12.33 4.17
N PRO A 162 26.40 13.49 4.24
CA PRO A 162 24.97 13.52 4.46
C PRO A 162 24.28 12.64 3.41
N PHE A 163 23.37 11.75 3.85
CA PHE A 163 22.59 10.94 2.93
C PHE A 163 21.79 11.87 1.98
N VAL A 164 21.99 11.69 0.68
CA VAL A 164 21.22 12.37 -0.37
C VAL A 164 20.33 11.33 -1.06
N PRO A 165 19.00 11.48 -1.03
CA PRO A 165 18.11 10.58 -1.74
C PRO A 165 18.32 10.63 -3.26
N ASP A 166 18.30 9.47 -3.92
CA ASP A 166 18.37 9.40 -5.40
C ASP A 166 16.96 9.27 -6.01
N TYR A 167 16.44 10.39 -6.53
CA TYR A 167 15.16 10.44 -7.24
C TYR A 167 15.30 10.32 -8.76
N SER A 168 16.49 10.00 -9.30
CA SER A 168 16.77 10.05 -10.74
C SER A 168 15.82 9.21 -11.58
N ARG A 169 15.30 8.10 -11.05
CA ARG A 169 14.36 7.22 -11.75
C ARG A 169 12.99 7.88 -11.94
N GLN A 170 12.46 8.54 -10.92
CA GLN A 170 11.16 9.22 -11.02
C GLN A 170 11.28 10.57 -11.73
N VAL A 171 12.39 11.31 -11.54
CA VAL A 171 12.66 12.57 -12.25
C VAL A 171 12.70 12.38 -13.78
N ARG A 172 13.05 11.20 -14.28
CA ARG A 172 12.99 10.88 -15.72
C ARG A 172 11.58 10.88 -16.30
N LEU A 173 10.54 10.71 -15.48
CA LEU A 173 9.15 10.82 -15.92
C LEU A 173 8.84 12.28 -16.22
N ARG A 174 8.25 12.54 -17.39
CA ARG A 174 7.97 13.91 -17.88
C ARG A 174 7.10 14.70 -16.90
N GLU A 175 6.11 14.04 -16.30
CA GLU A 175 5.18 14.63 -15.35
C GLU A 175 5.80 14.88 -13.97
N VAL A 176 6.94 14.24 -13.67
CA VAL A 176 7.74 14.52 -12.47
C VAL A 176 8.79 15.58 -12.83
N GLY A 177 9.85 15.23 -13.54
CA GLY A 177 10.97 16.14 -13.78
C GLY A 177 11.54 16.75 -12.48
N GLU A 178 12.46 17.70 -12.63
CA GLU A 178 13.01 18.44 -11.48
C GLU A 178 11.92 19.26 -10.77
N ALA A 179 11.01 19.87 -11.54
CA ALA A 179 9.94 20.73 -11.01
C ALA A 179 8.91 19.95 -10.18
N GLY A 180 8.49 18.78 -10.64
CA GLY A 180 7.58 17.90 -9.90
C GLY A 180 8.25 17.30 -8.67
N GLN A 181 9.55 16.96 -8.75
CA GLN A 181 10.29 16.53 -7.55
C GLN A 181 10.36 17.64 -6.50
N ALA A 182 10.66 18.87 -6.91
CA ALA A 182 10.65 20.03 -6.01
C ALA A 182 9.25 20.27 -5.42
N LYS A 183 8.18 20.03 -6.20
CA LYS A 183 6.80 20.12 -5.72
C LYS A 183 6.50 19.05 -4.66
N LEU A 184 6.92 17.79 -4.89
CA LEU A 184 6.80 16.73 -3.88
C LEU A 184 7.55 17.11 -2.60
N ALA A 185 8.79 17.59 -2.72
CA ALA A 185 9.60 18.04 -1.59
C ALA A 185 9.02 19.23 -0.82
N ALA A 186 8.16 20.04 -1.44
CA ALA A 186 7.44 21.14 -0.79
C ALA A 186 6.07 20.71 -0.21
N SER A 187 5.58 19.53 -0.58
CA SER A 187 4.23 19.07 -0.23
C SER A 187 4.16 18.50 1.20
N ARG A 188 3.00 18.68 1.83
CA ARG A 188 2.67 18.20 3.17
C ARG A 188 1.46 17.28 3.08
N VAL A 189 1.63 16.00 3.44
CA VAL A 189 0.54 15.00 3.41
C VAL A 189 0.26 14.48 4.82
N LEU A 190 -1.00 14.48 5.21
CA LEU A 190 -1.45 13.82 6.44
C LEU A 190 -1.90 12.38 6.12
N VAL A 191 -1.40 11.41 6.87
CA VAL A 191 -1.81 10.01 6.80
C VAL A 191 -2.50 9.64 8.12
N ILE A 192 -3.78 9.27 8.06
CA ILE A 192 -4.58 8.89 9.23
C ILE A 192 -4.64 7.36 9.27
N GLY A 193 -3.95 6.76 10.24
CA GLY A 193 -3.75 5.32 10.36
C GLY A 193 -2.42 4.87 9.75
N ALA A 194 -1.57 4.26 10.57
CA ALA A 194 -0.30 3.64 10.20
C ALA A 194 -0.39 2.10 10.18
N GLY A 195 -1.59 1.59 9.88
CA GLY A 195 -1.92 0.17 9.78
C GLY A 195 -1.65 -0.44 8.39
N GLY A 196 -2.46 -1.42 7.98
CA GLY A 196 -2.20 -2.18 6.74
C GLY A 196 -2.26 -1.31 5.47
N LEU A 197 -3.22 -0.38 5.40
CA LEU A 197 -3.32 0.60 4.31
C LEU A 197 -2.25 1.70 4.44
N GLY A 198 -1.98 2.15 5.66
CA GLY A 198 -1.05 3.23 5.95
C GLY A 198 0.42 2.88 5.69
N CYS A 199 0.84 1.65 5.98
CA CYS A 199 2.21 1.18 5.78
C CYS A 199 2.74 1.43 4.35
N PRO A 200 2.07 0.97 3.27
CA PRO A 200 2.50 1.27 1.91
C PRO A 200 2.38 2.76 1.59
N VAL A 201 1.32 3.47 2.05
CA VAL A 201 1.17 4.92 1.82
C VAL A 201 2.38 5.68 2.35
N ILE A 202 2.71 5.49 3.63
CA ILE A 202 3.83 6.15 4.28
C ILE A 202 5.15 5.83 3.57
N SER A 203 5.38 4.55 3.27
CA SER A 203 6.61 4.09 2.61
C SER A 203 6.77 4.68 1.20
N TYR A 204 5.72 4.65 0.39
CA TYR A 204 5.78 5.16 -0.99
C TYR A 204 5.88 6.68 -1.04
N LEU A 205 5.16 7.42 -0.17
CA LEU A 205 5.25 8.88 -0.15
C LEU A 205 6.61 9.36 0.38
N ALA A 206 7.16 8.69 1.41
CA ALA A 206 8.51 8.97 1.89
C ALA A 206 9.58 8.65 0.83
N GLY A 207 9.46 7.48 0.18
CA GLY A 207 10.34 7.07 -0.91
C GLY A 207 10.28 8.02 -2.11
N ALA A 208 9.10 8.57 -2.43
CA ALA A 208 8.92 9.56 -3.49
C ALA A 208 9.44 10.96 -3.13
N GLY A 209 9.79 11.20 -1.86
CA GLY A 209 10.31 12.49 -1.40
C GLY A 209 9.25 13.54 -1.14
N VAL A 210 8.07 13.15 -0.64
CA VAL A 210 7.11 14.10 -0.07
C VAL A 210 7.75 14.79 1.13
N GLY A 211 7.80 16.12 1.14
CA GLY A 211 8.60 16.89 2.10
C GLY A 211 8.20 16.73 3.56
N THR A 212 6.90 16.67 3.85
CA THR A 212 6.38 16.46 5.20
C THR A 212 5.29 15.40 5.21
N LEU A 213 5.42 14.42 6.09
CA LEU A 213 4.38 13.45 6.42
C LEU A 213 3.85 13.71 7.83
N GLY A 214 2.57 14.05 7.94
CA GLY A 214 1.83 13.95 9.19
C GLY A 214 1.35 12.52 9.36
N ILE A 215 1.54 11.92 10.53
CA ILE A 215 1.10 10.54 10.82
C ILE A 215 0.25 10.57 12.09
N VAL A 216 -0.99 10.12 11.97
CA VAL A 216 -1.92 9.95 13.09
C VAL A 216 -2.12 8.46 13.34
N ASP A 217 -1.71 7.95 14.48
CA ASP A 217 -2.05 6.59 14.92
C ASP A 217 -1.86 6.47 16.44
N GLY A 218 -2.92 6.12 17.16
CA GLY A 218 -2.89 5.96 18.61
C GLY A 218 -2.65 4.53 19.09
N ASP A 219 -2.60 3.56 18.18
CA ASP A 219 -2.45 2.17 18.55
C ASP A 219 -0.99 1.82 18.85
N ARG A 220 -0.83 0.78 19.66
CA ARG A 220 0.41 0.01 19.75
C ARG A 220 0.40 -1.13 18.75
N LEU A 221 1.58 -1.53 18.29
CA LEU A 221 1.72 -2.67 17.40
C LEU A 221 1.44 -3.98 18.14
N ASP A 222 0.51 -4.78 17.62
CA ASP A 222 0.24 -6.13 18.11
C ASP A 222 0.84 -7.20 17.18
N ALA A 223 1.21 -8.36 17.71
CA ALA A 223 1.77 -9.46 16.90
C ALA A 223 0.82 -9.91 15.76
N SER A 224 -0.49 -9.85 15.99
CA SER A 224 -1.52 -10.13 14.98
C SER A 224 -1.56 -9.13 13.83
N ASN A 225 -0.82 -8.02 13.91
CA ASN A 225 -0.78 -6.99 12.88
C ASN A 225 0.29 -7.29 11.80
N LEU A 226 1.34 -8.03 12.17
CA LEU A 226 2.54 -8.20 11.34
C LEU A 226 2.28 -8.85 9.98
N HIS A 227 1.24 -9.69 9.85
CA HIS A 227 0.93 -10.35 8.57
C HIS A 227 0.46 -9.38 7.47
N ARG A 228 0.09 -8.14 7.82
CA ARG A 228 -0.42 -7.12 6.87
C ARG A 228 0.20 -5.73 7.05
N GLN A 229 0.97 -5.50 8.11
CA GLN A 229 1.65 -4.24 8.39
C GLN A 229 3.16 -4.41 8.20
N THR A 230 3.57 -4.60 6.94
CA THR A 230 4.91 -5.08 6.57
C THR A 230 6.04 -4.07 6.76
N MET A 231 5.73 -2.85 7.19
CA MET A 231 6.72 -1.84 7.57
C MET A 231 7.35 -2.13 8.95
N TYR A 232 6.71 -2.96 9.78
CA TYR A 232 7.14 -3.30 11.13
C TYR A 232 7.65 -4.74 11.23
N ASP A 233 8.36 -5.04 12.31
CA ASP A 233 8.86 -6.38 12.61
C ASP A 233 8.57 -6.84 14.04
N ALA A 234 8.85 -8.11 14.34
CA ALA A 234 8.50 -8.73 15.61
C ALA A 234 9.12 -8.05 16.84
N ARG A 235 10.21 -7.29 16.67
CA ARG A 235 10.86 -6.56 17.77
C ARG A 235 10.14 -5.27 18.15
N ASP A 236 9.30 -4.77 17.24
CA ASP A 236 8.55 -3.53 17.40
C ASP A 236 7.24 -3.73 18.20
N VAL A 237 6.87 -4.98 18.53
CA VAL A 237 5.59 -5.30 19.18
C VAL A 237 5.50 -4.61 20.55
N GLY A 238 4.36 -3.94 20.79
CA GLY A 238 4.09 -3.15 21.99
C GLY A 238 4.44 -1.67 21.87
N GLU A 239 5.19 -1.25 20.85
CA GLU A 239 5.49 0.16 20.61
C GLU A 239 4.38 0.89 19.84
N TYR A 240 4.30 2.22 19.96
CA TYR A 240 3.30 3.02 19.26
C TYR A 240 3.55 3.02 17.74
N LYS A 241 2.51 2.73 16.95
CA LYS A 241 2.60 2.66 15.49
C LYS A 241 3.05 3.99 14.86
N ALA A 242 2.57 5.12 15.36
CA ALA A 242 2.99 6.45 14.88
C ALA A 242 4.49 6.69 15.07
N GLU A 243 5.04 6.33 16.24
CA GLU A 243 6.48 6.47 16.55
C GLU A 243 7.31 5.51 15.69
N LEU A 244 6.85 4.26 15.53
CA LEU A 244 7.46 3.27 14.65
C LEU A 244 7.52 3.76 13.21
N ALA A 245 6.40 4.26 12.68
CA ALA A 245 6.33 4.78 11.32
C ALA A 245 7.30 5.94 11.11
N SER A 246 7.43 6.85 12.08
CA SER A 246 8.43 7.93 12.04
C SER A 246 9.86 7.40 11.91
N ARG A 247 10.23 6.39 12.72
CA ARG A 247 11.57 5.77 12.63
C ARG A 247 11.80 5.12 11.27
N ARG A 248 10.77 4.51 10.70
CA ARG A 248 10.84 3.84 9.39
C ARG A 248 10.98 4.87 8.26
N VAL A 249 10.26 6.00 8.32
CA VAL A 249 10.45 7.12 7.39
C VAL A 249 11.86 7.69 7.50
N ALA A 250 12.35 7.96 8.71
CA ALA A 250 13.71 8.49 8.91
C ALA A 250 14.80 7.54 8.40
N ALA A 251 14.60 6.22 8.54
CA ALA A 251 15.51 5.21 8.00
C ALA A 251 15.44 5.08 6.47
N LEU A 252 14.24 5.22 5.89
CA LEU A 252 14.02 5.11 4.44
C LEU A 252 14.48 6.37 3.70
N ASN A 253 14.12 7.54 4.23
CA ASN A 253 14.40 8.83 3.63
C ASN A 253 14.56 9.94 4.68
N PRO A 254 15.79 10.17 5.18
CA PRO A 254 16.11 11.23 6.14
C PRO A 254 15.76 12.66 5.70
N ALA A 255 15.51 12.92 4.41
CA ALA A 255 15.13 14.24 3.93
C ALA A 255 13.65 14.58 4.21
N VAL A 256 12.83 13.58 4.54
CA VAL A 256 11.39 13.73 4.81
C VAL A 256 11.17 14.08 6.27
N GLN A 257 10.42 15.16 6.51
CA GLN A 257 10.03 15.55 7.87
C GLN A 257 8.78 14.80 8.31
N VAL A 258 8.73 14.39 9.58
CA VAL A 258 7.57 13.69 10.15
C VAL A 258 6.97 14.50 11.29
N GLN A 259 5.65 14.66 11.27
CA GLN A 259 4.84 15.23 12.36
C GLN A 259 3.92 14.13 12.91
N LEU A 260 3.84 13.97 14.24
CA LEU A 260 3.13 12.85 14.85
C LEU A 260 1.94 13.32 15.70
N TRP A 261 0.85 12.58 15.57
CA TRP A 261 -0.28 12.59 16.49
C TRP A 261 -0.49 11.17 17.01
N LYS A 262 -0.29 11.01 18.32
CA LYS A 262 -0.53 9.73 19.01
C LYS A 262 -1.95 9.63 19.56
N GLU A 263 -2.70 10.71 19.49
CA GLU A 263 -4.11 10.75 19.82
C GLU A 263 -4.91 10.72 18.51
N PRO A 264 -6.06 10.03 18.48
CA PRO A 264 -6.93 10.03 17.31
C PRO A 264 -7.44 11.45 17.02
N LEU A 265 -7.78 11.71 15.75
CA LEU A 265 -8.48 12.94 15.41
C LEU A 265 -9.94 12.85 15.85
N ASP A 266 -10.45 13.96 16.34
CA ASP A 266 -11.81 14.10 16.84
C ASP A 266 -12.45 15.39 16.28
N ALA A 267 -13.72 15.64 16.59
CA ALA A 267 -14.41 16.82 16.08
C ALA A 267 -13.83 18.15 16.61
N GLY A 268 -13.10 18.11 17.73
CA GLY A 268 -12.46 19.27 18.34
C GLY A 268 -11.16 19.68 17.68
N ASN A 269 -10.40 18.73 17.11
CA ASN A 269 -9.07 18.99 16.56
C ASN A 269 -8.95 18.83 15.03
N VAL A 270 -9.84 18.04 14.39
CA VAL A 270 -9.64 17.57 13.01
C VAL A 270 -9.50 18.72 12.00
N LEU A 271 -10.28 19.79 12.17
CA LEU A 271 -10.27 20.93 11.23
C LEU A 271 -8.95 21.70 11.27
N ASP A 272 -8.36 21.87 12.45
CA ASP A 272 -7.10 22.60 12.62
C ASP A 272 -5.92 21.77 12.14
N VAL A 273 -5.98 20.45 12.28
CA VAL A 273 -4.98 19.54 11.71
C VAL A 273 -5.07 19.56 10.18
N PHE A 274 -6.26 19.38 9.60
CA PHE A 274 -6.45 19.30 8.14
C PHE A 274 -5.96 20.56 7.39
N ARG A 275 -6.07 21.74 7.99
CA ARG A 275 -5.61 23.01 7.40
C ARG A 275 -4.09 23.11 7.26
N GLN A 276 -3.32 22.24 7.94
CA GLN A 276 -1.86 22.25 7.90
C GLN A 276 -1.27 21.44 6.75
N PHE A 277 -2.10 20.76 5.96
CA PHE A 277 -1.69 19.81 4.93
C PHE A 277 -2.34 20.10 3.58
N ASP A 278 -1.64 19.75 2.50
CA ASP A 278 -2.10 19.93 1.13
C ASP A 278 -3.05 18.81 0.69
N LEU A 279 -2.94 17.65 1.33
CA LEU A 279 -3.69 16.43 1.05
C LEU A 279 -3.78 15.56 2.30
N VAL A 280 -4.91 14.89 2.49
CA VAL A 280 -5.10 13.87 3.51
C VAL A 280 -5.33 12.50 2.87
N VAL A 281 -4.71 11.47 3.45
CA VAL A 281 -4.93 10.06 3.10
C VAL A 281 -5.46 9.33 4.33
N GLU A 282 -6.69 8.86 4.23
CA GLU A 282 -7.41 8.16 5.29
C GLU A 282 -7.20 6.64 5.11
N CYS A 283 -6.54 6.02 6.08
CA CYS A 283 -6.06 4.65 6.04
C CYS A 283 -6.55 3.83 7.25
N THR A 284 -7.55 4.32 7.99
CA THR A 284 -8.13 3.59 9.13
C THR A 284 -9.15 2.55 8.64
N ASP A 285 -9.42 1.57 9.49
CA ASP A 285 -10.50 0.60 9.32
C ASP A 285 -11.78 1.03 10.05
N ASP A 286 -11.80 2.25 10.61
CA ASP A 286 -12.91 2.78 11.38
C ASP A 286 -13.83 3.66 10.52
N MET A 287 -15.14 3.35 10.55
CA MET A 287 -16.12 4.10 9.77
C MET A 287 -16.30 5.52 10.32
N ARG A 288 -16.29 5.70 11.65
CA ARG A 288 -16.47 7.02 12.26
C ARG A 288 -15.36 7.98 11.82
N SER A 289 -14.11 7.53 11.88
CA SER A 289 -12.93 8.24 11.37
C SER A 289 -13.06 8.64 9.90
N ARG A 290 -13.58 7.76 9.04
CA ARG A 290 -13.83 8.06 7.62
C ARG A 290 -14.85 9.17 7.41
N TYR A 291 -15.97 9.11 8.12
CA TYR A 291 -16.99 10.15 8.05
C TYR A 291 -16.47 11.48 8.57
N LEU A 292 -15.81 11.47 9.73
CA LEU A 292 -15.16 12.65 10.31
C LEU A 292 -14.14 13.27 9.34
N SER A 293 -13.28 12.44 8.74
CA SER A 293 -12.27 12.88 7.76
C SER A 293 -12.91 13.46 6.51
N SER A 294 -13.97 12.83 5.98
CA SER A 294 -14.69 13.35 4.81
C SER A 294 -15.40 14.66 5.10
N ASP A 295 -15.99 14.82 6.29
CA ASP A 295 -16.64 16.06 6.70
C ASP A 295 -15.62 17.17 6.90
N ALA A 296 -14.48 16.86 7.54
CA ALA A 296 -13.38 17.79 7.71
C ALA A 296 -12.82 18.26 6.37
N ALA A 297 -12.57 17.35 5.42
CA ALA A 297 -12.12 17.67 4.08
C ALA A 297 -13.05 18.67 3.37
N VAL A 298 -14.37 18.44 3.44
CA VAL A 298 -15.37 19.36 2.86
C VAL A 298 -15.34 20.73 3.53
N LEU A 299 -15.18 20.79 4.86
CA LEU A 299 -15.21 22.03 5.62
C LEU A 299 -13.91 22.85 5.50
N THR A 300 -12.75 22.20 5.35
CA THR A 300 -11.46 22.88 5.18
C THR A 300 -11.11 23.15 3.72
N GLY A 301 -11.73 22.42 2.78
CA GLY A 301 -11.34 22.41 1.38
C GLY A 301 -10.07 21.59 1.12
N THR A 302 -9.60 20.81 2.11
CA THR A 302 -8.42 19.95 1.96
C THR A 302 -8.82 18.66 1.25
N PRO A 303 -8.22 18.31 0.09
CA PRO A 303 -8.51 17.07 -0.61
C PRO A 303 -8.21 15.83 0.24
N LEU A 304 -8.96 14.76 -0.01
CA LEU A 304 -8.93 13.54 0.79
C LEU A 304 -8.94 12.31 -0.12
N ILE A 305 -8.13 11.31 0.21
CA ILE A 305 -8.17 9.97 -0.38
C ILE A 305 -8.65 8.98 0.67
N LEU A 306 -9.77 8.31 0.40
CA LEU A 306 -10.35 7.27 1.25
C LEU A 306 -10.10 5.90 0.64
N ALA A 307 -9.78 4.92 1.48
CA ALA A 307 -9.87 3.52 1.09
C ALA A 307 -10.52 2.67 2.18
N SER A 308 -11.16 1.59 1.76
CA SER A 308 -11.70 0.56 2.65
C SER A 308 -11.39 -0.81 2.09
N ILE A 309 -11.36 -1.82 2.96
CA ILE A 309 -11.09 -3.20 2.59
C ILE A 309 -12.10 -4.12 3.27
N TYR A 310 -12.49 -5.16 2.56
CA TYR A 310 -13.31 -6.25 3.09
C TYR A 310 -12.90 -7.54 2.40
N GLN A 311 -12.35 -8.49 3.16
CA GLN A 311 -11.84 -9.77 2.65
C GLN A 311 -10.82 -9.60 1.51
N TYR A 312 -11.26 -9.79 0.26
CA TYR A 312 -10.45 -9.71 -0.97
C TYR A 312 -10.80 -8.48 -1.82
N GLU A 313 -11.71 -7.64 -1.35
CA GLU A 313 -12.20 -6.47 -2.05
C GLU A 313 -11.77 -5.20 -1.35
N GLY A 314 -11.71 -4.11 -2.11
CA GLY A 314 -11.45 -2.79 -1.59
C GLY A 314 -12.20 -1.71 -2.33
N GLN A 315 -12.32 -0.57 -1.68
CA GLN A 315 -12.90 0.63 -2.25
C GLN A 315 -11.87 1.74 -2.20
N LEU A 316 -11.86 2.61 -3.20
CA LEU A 316 -10.99 3.79 -3.29
C LEU A 316 -11.78 4.98 -3.81
N GLN A 317 -11.71 6.10 -3.10
CA GLN A 317 -12.38 7.34 -3.47
C GLN A 317 -11.43 8.53 -3.31
N PHE A 318 -11.35 9.37 -4.33
CA PHE A 318 -10.69 10.68 -4.25
C PHE A 318 -11.76 11.76 -4.07
N VAL A 319 -11.74 12.43 -2.92
CA VAL A 319 -12.61 13.58 -2.61
C VAL A 319 -11.82 14.85 -2.86
N ALA A 320 -12.14 15.53 -3.96
CA ALA A 320 -11.41 16.74 -4.36
C ALA A 320 -11.65 17.96 -3.44
N ALA A 321 -12.65 17.89 -2.56
CA ALA A 321 -13.02 18.95 -1.60
C ALA A 321 -13.27 20.34 -2.22
N ARG A 322 -13.73 20.37 -3.48
CA ARG A 322 -14.11 21.60 -4.19
C ARG A 322 -15.64 21.67 -4.38
N PRO A 323 -16.21 22.88 -4.52
CA PRO A 323 -17.63 23.02 -4.86
C PRO A 323 -18.03 22.13 -6.05
N GLY A 324 -19.12 21.38 -5.91
CA GLY A 324 -19.61 20.44 -6.92
C GLY A 324 -18.90 19.09 -6.98
N SER A 325 -17.87 18.85 -6.16
CA SER A 325 -17.24 17.52 -6.05
C SER A 325 -18.01 16.65 -5.04
N PRO A 326 -18.24 15.36 -5.32
CA PRO A 326 -18.91 14.47 -4.38
C PRO A 326 -18.04 14.18 -3.15
N CYS A 327 -18.68 14.03 -1.99
CA CYS A 327 -18.05 13.55 -0.75
C CYS A 327 -18.56 12.14 -0.39
N LEU A 328 -18.05 11.57 0.70
CA LEU A 328 -18.51 10.26 1.20
C LEU A 328 -20.03 10.24 1.42
N ARG A 329 -20.58 11.32 2.02
CA ARG A 329 -22.02 11.44 2.32
C ARG A 329 -22.91 11.63 1.08
N CYS A 330 -22.36 11.98 -0.07
CA CYS A 330 -23.13 11.94 -1.33
C CYS A 330 -23.50 10.50 -1.70
N LEU A 331 -22.63 9.53 -1.38
CA LEU A 331 -22.86 8.12 -1.65
C LEU A 331 -23.56 7.42 -0.48
N TRP A 332 -23.12 7.69 0.75
CA TRP A 332 -23.67 7.10 1.98
C TRP A 332 -24.06 8.20 2.97
N PRO A 333 -25.29 8.74 2.89
CA PRO A 333 -25.68 9.95 3.63
C PRO A 333 -25.54 9.86 5.15
N GLN A 334 -25.83 8.69 5.72
CA GLN A 334 -25.75 8.45 7.15
C GLN A 334 -24.63 7.49 7.47
N GLU A 335 -23.93 7.79 8.57
CA GLU A 335 -22.98 6.87 9.17
C GLU A 335 -23.73 5.60 9.62
N PRO A 336 -23.30 4.41 9.19
CA PRO A 336 -23.93 3.17 9.61
C PRO A 336 -23.71 2.94 11.10
N ALA A 337 -24.70 2.35 11.79
CA ALA A 337 -24.56 2.03 13.20
C ALA A 337 -23.38 1.07 13.41
N PRO A 338 -22.57 1.20 14.48
CA PRO A 338 -21.40 0.35 14.72
C PRO A 338 -21.68 -1.16 14.67
N GLU A 339 -22.92 -1.54 14.94
CA GLU A 339 -23.40 -2.93 15.03
C GLU A 339 -23.75 -3.54 13.66
N THR A 340 -23.91 -2.68 12.65
CA THR A 340 -24.22 -3.07 11.26
C THR A 340 -22.98 -3.23 10.39
N VAL A 341 -21.81 -2.84 10.91
CA VAL A 341 -20.53 -2.90 10.18
C VAL A 341 -19.77 -4.14 10.63
N GLY A 342 -19.58 -5.11 9.72
CA GLY A 342 -18.71 -6.24 9.97
C GLY A 342 -17.27 -5.76 10.18
N SER A 343 -16.64 -6.08 11.31
CA SER A 343 -15.23 -5.71 11.52
C SER A 343 -14.31 -6.59 10.68
N CYS A 344 -13.23 -6.01 10.13
CA CYS A 344 -12.17 -6.78 9.45
C CYS A 344 -11.57 -7.86 10.36
N THR A 345 -11.58 -7.65 11.68
CA THR A 345 -11.15 -8.63 12.69
C THR A 345 -12.03 -9.88 12.72
N LEU A 346 -13.34 -9.73 12.48
CA LEU A 346 -14.29 -10.86 12.42
C LEU A 346 -14.35 -11.50 11.03
N ALA A 347 -14.21 -10.72 9.97
CA ALA A 347 -14.30 -11.20 8.58
C ALA A 347 -12.98 -11.77 8.03
N GLY A 348 -11.84 -11.42 8.64
CA GLY A 348 -10.50 -11.72 8.14
C GLY A 348 -10.09 -10.83 6.96
N VAL A 349 -8.77 -10.67 6.77
CA VAL A 349 -8.21 -9.94 5.62
C VAL A 349 -6.91 -10.60 5.15
N LEU A 350 -6.79 -10.80 3.84
CA LEU A 350 -5.57 -11.31 3.23
C LEU A 350 -4.52 -10.19 3.16
N GLY A 351 -3.33 -10.38 3.73
CA GLY A 351 -2.32 -9.33 3.94
C GLY A 351 -2.00 -8.44 2.72
N PRO A 352 -1.83 -9.00 1.51
CA PRO A 352 -1.68 -8.23 0.28
C PRO A 352 -2.81 -7.23 -0.05
N VAL A 353 -4.05 -7.48 0.38
CA VAL A 353 -5.22 -6.65 0.04
C VAL A 353 -5.04 -5.20 0.51
N PRO A 354 -4.82 -4.90 1.80
CA PRO A 354 -4.49 -3.55 2.23
C PRO A 354 -3.18 -3.02 1.62
N GLY A 355 -2.21 -3.90 1.34
CA GLY A 355 -0.97 -3.52 0.66
C GLY A 355 -1.20 -2.90 -0.71
N VAL A 356 -2.03 -3.55 -1.54
CA VAL A 356 -2.40 -3.08 -2.88
C VAL A 356 -3.23 -1.81 -2.78
N LEU A 357 -4.28 -1.78 -1.96
CA LEU A 357 -5.16 -0.61 -1.85
C LEU A 357 -4.41 0.61 -1.30
N GLY A 358 -3.51 0.44 -0.33
CA GLY A 358 -2.66 1.52 0.15
C GLY A 358 -1.64 2.01 -0.89
N ALA A 359 -1.10 1.12 -1.73
CA ALA A 359 -0.29 1.55 -2.88
C ALA A 359 -1.11 2.34 -3.92
N MET A 360 -2.38 1.97 -4.12
CA MET A 360 -3.30 2.76 -4.96
C MET A 360 -3.59 4.12 -4.34
N GLN A 361 -3.78 4.22 -3.01
CA GLN A 361 -3.91 5.51 -2.32
C GLN A 361 -2.66 6.39 -2.51
N ALA A 362 -1.46 5.82 -2.34
CA ALA A 362 -0.21 6.54 -2.59
C ALA A 362 -0.10 7.04 -4.04
N THR A 363 -0.55 6.23 -5.00
CA THR A 363 -0.58 6.59 -6.42
C THR A 363 -1.52 7.77 -6.68
N GLU A 364 -2.73 7.75 -6.13
CA GLU A 364 -3.66 8.88 -6.22
C GLU A 364 -3.10 10.14 -5.58
N ALA A 365 -2.39 10.00 -4.45
CA ALA A 365 -1.75 11.11 -3.76
C ALA A 365 -0.66 11.75 -4.62
N LEU A 366 0.27 10.95 -5.17
CA LEU A 366 1.34 11.45 -6.03
C LEU A 366 0.80 12.08 -7.30
N LYS A 367 -0.22 11.48 -7.94
CA LYS A 367 -0.88 12.09 -9.10
C LYS A 367 -1.44 13.47 -8.77
N PHE A 368 -2.16 13.59 -7.65
CA PHE A 368 -2.70 14.87 -7.20
C PHE A 368 -1.59 15.90 -6.96
N LEU A 369 -0.57 15.55 -6.17
CA LEU A 369 0.53 16.43 -5.85
C LEU A 369 1.32 16.85 -7.09
N LEU A 370 1.48 15.99 -8.08
CA LEU A 370 2.17 16.31 -9.34
C LEU A 370 1.27 17.08 -10.33
N GLY A 371 -0.03 17.24 -10.04
CA GLY A 371 -0.98 17.87 -10.96
C GLY A 371 -1.34 17.01 -12.17
N MET A 372 -1.21 15.68 -12.02
CA MET A 372 -1.61 14.71 -13.04
C MET A 372 -3.15 14.54 -13.04
N PRO A 373 -3.73 14.05 -14.14
CA PRO A 373 -5.17 13.82 -14.23
C PRO A 373 -5.70 12.87 -13.15
N GLN A 374 -6.85 13.22 -12.58
CA GLN A 374 -7.64 12.38 -11.66
C GLN A 374 -8.96 11.96 -12.33
N PRO A 375 -8.94 11.02 -13.29
CA PRO A 375 -10.11 10.67 -14.10
C PRO A 375 -11.29 10.15 -13.26
N ASN A 376 -11.01 9.56 -12.10
CA ASN A 376 -11.99 8.94 -11.22
C ASN A 376 -12.37 9.82 -10.01
N ALA A 377 -12.04 11.12 -10.01
CA ALA A 377 -12.32 12.04 -8.90
C ALA A 377 -13.82 12.22 -8.56
N GLY A 378 -14.73 11.77 -9.43
CA GLY A 378 -16.17 11.78 -9.23
C GLY A 378 -16.78 10.39 -9.07
N ALA A 379 -15.98 9.35 -8.82
CA ALA A 379 -16.44 7.97 -8.76
C ALA A 379 -15.85 7.22 -7.57
N LEU A 380 -16.57 6.19 -7.10
CA LEU A 380 -16.03 5.16 -6.23
C LEU A 380 -15.40 4.08 -7.09
N SER A 381 -14.14 3.74 -6.84
CA SER A 381 -13.50 2.58 -7.47
C SER A 381 -13.69 1.37 -6.56
N LEU A 382 -14.28 0.31 -7.10
CA LEU A 382 -14.37 -1.01 -6.47
C LEU A 382 -13.29 -1.90 -7.07
N VAL A 383 -12.47 -2.49 -6.23
CA VAL A 383 -11.35 -3.35 -6.61
C VAL A 383 -11.61 -4.74 -6.06
N ASN A 384 -11.67 -5.75 -6.92
CA ASN A 384 -11.74 -7.14 -6.50
C ASN A 384 -10.39 -7.80 -6.81
N LEU A 385 -9.71 -8.33 -5.79
CA LEU A 385 -8.38 -8.92 -5.96
C LEU A 385 -8.40 -10.43 -6.22
N ILE A 386 -9.58 -11.06 -6.28
CA ILE A 386 -9.72 -12.44 -6.74
C ILE A 386 -9.64 -12.49 -8.26
N ASP A 387 -10.39 -11.62 -8.95
CA ASP A 387 -10.42 -11.55 -10.41
C ASP A 387 -9.63 -10.37 -11.00
N LEU A 388 -9.05 -9.53 -10.12
CA LEU A 388 -8.29 -8.32 -10.47
C LEU A 388 -9.13 -7.27 -11.23
N SER A 389 -10.46 -7.30 -11.09
CA SER A 389 -11.33 -6.32 -11.71
C SER A 389 -11.35 -4.99 -10.95
N ILE A 390 -11.47 -3.90 -11.71
CA ILE A 390 -11.69 -2.55 -11.18
C ILE A 390 -12.95 -1.99 -11.84
N GLN A 391 -13.96 -1.68 -11.04
CA GLN A 391 -15.20 -1.06 -11.48
C GLN A 391 -15.29 0.36 -10.93
N HIS A 392 -15.72 1.31 -11.75
CA HIS A 392 -15.92 2.70 -11.32
C HIS A 392 -17.41 3.01 -11.27
N LEU A 393 -17.90 3.33 -10.08
CA LEU A 393 -19.28 3.74 -9.84
C LEU A 393 -19.34 5.26 -9.74
N PRO A 394 -19.93 5.98 -10.72
CA PRO A 394 -20.07 7.42 -10.65
C PRO A 394 -20.88 7.85 -9.43
N ILE A 395 -20.44 8.90 -8.75
CA ILE A 395 -21.15 9.49 -7.62
C ILE A 395 -21.81 10.77 -8.12
N ASP A 396 -23.13 10.78 -8.09
CA ASP A 396 -23.89 11.95 -8.53
C ASP A 396 -23.92 13.02 -7.42
N ALA A 397 -23.11 14.05 -7.59
CA ALA A 397 -23.04 15.18 -6.66
C ALA A 397 -24.32 16.05 -6.66
N ALA A 398 -25.22 15.88 -7.63
CA ALA A 398 -26.54 16.52 -7.65
C ALA A 398 -27.58 15.79 -6.78
N HIS A 399 -27.26 14.58 -6.31
CA HIS A 399 -28.07 13.80 -5.37
C HIS A 399 -27.35 13.66 -4.01
N GLY A 400 -28.04 13.09 -3.01
CA GLY A 400 -27.47 12.90 -1.67
C GLY A 400 -27.38 14.19 -0.87
N CYS A 401 -26.17 14.72 -0.65
CA CYS A 401 -25.98 15.94 0.15
C CYS A 401 -26.71 17.17 -0.43
N ALA A 402 -26.85 17.24 -1.76
CA ALA A 402 -27.57 18.33 -2.42
C ALA A 402 -29.04 18.43 -1.95
N GLU A 403 -29.70 17.30 -1.70
CA GLU A 403 -31.07 17.23 -1.19
C GLU A 403 -31.18 17.64 0.29
N GLN A 404 -30.05 17.75 0.98
CA GLN A 404 -29.93 18.04 2.40
C GLN A 404 -29.28 19.40 2.66
N GLY A 405 -29.25 20.31 1.67
CA GLY A 405 -28.67 21.66 1.82
C GLY A 405 -27.21 21.79 1.38
N GLY A 406 -26.64 20.76 0.74
CA GLY A 406 -25.28 20.74 0.19
C GLY A 406 -24.24 20.16 1.15
N CYS A 407 -23.10 19.71 0.60
CA CYS A 407 -22.06 19.00 1.34
C CYS A 407 -21.56 19.77 2.58
N VAL A 408 -21.38 21.09 2.45
CA VAL A 408 -20.89 21.95 3.54
C VAL A 408 -21.87 21.97 4.72
N GLU A 409 -23.17 22.11 4.46
CA GLU A 409 -24.18 22.17 5.53
C GLU A 409 -24.41 20.80 6.18
N VAL A 410 -24.35 19.72 5.39
CA VAL A 410 -24.36 18.35 5.92
C VAL A 410 -23.14 18.12 6.82
N ALA A 411 -21.93 18.42 6.34
CA ALA A 411 -20.70 18.24 7.11
C ALA A 411 -20.69 19.10 8.39
N ARG A 412 -21.19 20.34 8.35
CA ARG A 412 -21.29 21.21 9.53
C ARG A 412 -22.21 20.63 10.60
N ARG A 413 -23.38 20.15 10.22
CA ARG A 413 -24.32 19.50 11.16
C ARG A 413 -23.74 18.21 11.73
N ALA A 414 -23.05 17.43 10.91
CA ALA A 414 -22.37 16.22 11.36
C ALA A 414 -21.25 16.53 12.36
N MET A 415 -20.40 17.52 12.06
CA MET A 415 -19.32 17.96 12.95
C MET A 415 -19.86 18.46 14.29
N ALA A 416 -20.93 19.27 14.29
CA ALA A 416 -21.56 19.75 15.52
C ALA A 416 -22.09 18.60 16.39
N ARG A 417 -22.73 17.59 15.77
CA ARG A 417 -23.15 16.37 16.48
C ARG A 417 -21.96 15.58 17.01
N ALA A 418 -20.89 15.44 16.24
CA ALA A 418 -19.70 14.73 16.67
C ALA A 418 -19.04 15.39 17.90
N VAL A 419 -19.02 16.73 17.97
CA VAL A 419 -18.57 17.45 19.18
C VAL A 419 -19.46 17.12 20.39
N GLU A 420 -20.79 17.15 20.23
CA GLU A 420 -21.72 16.77 21.31
C GLU A 420 -21.54 15.32 21.76
N GLU A 421 -21.17 14.42 20.83
CA GLU A 421 -20.87 13.02 21.11
C GLU A 421 -19.52 12.82 21.80
N ASP A 422 -18.47 13.53 21.40
CA ASP A 422 -17.16 13.46 22.04
C ASP A 422 -17.22 13.98 23.49
N GLU A 423 -18.15 14.90 23.81
CA GLU A 423 -18.44 15.28 25.20
C GLU A 423 -19.09 14.15 26.05
N VAL A 424 -19.60 13.09 25.42
CA VAL A 424 -20.18 11.92 26.11
C VAL A 424 -19.09 10.95 26.54
N ASP A 425 -18.04 10.79 25.74
CA ASP A 425 -16.99 9.82 25.98
C ASP A 425 -15.88 10.40 26.87
N LEU A 426 -15.60 9.74 27.99
CA LEU A 426 -14.61 10.16 28.98
C LEU A 426 -13.51 9.10 29.14
N ALA A 427 -12.27 9.54 29.21
CA ALA A 427 -11.12 8.69 29.49
C ALA A 427 -10.79 8.71 30.99
N PHE A 428 -10.51 7.52 31.53
CA PHE A 428 -9.96 7.33 32.86
C PHE A 428 -8.92 6.22 32.80
N ASP A 429 -7.79 6.37 33.48
CA ASP A 429 -6.77 5.32 33.56
C ASP A 429 -7.20 4.17 34.48
N ARG A 430 -8.04 4.47 35.48
CA ARG A 430 -8.64 3.50 36.42
C ARG A 430 -10.05 3.91 36.79
N LEU A 431 -10.90 2.93 37.10
CA LEU A 431 -12.31 3.20 37.44
C LEU A 431 -12.47 3.88 38.79
N GLU A 432 -11.53 3.66 39.71
CA GLU A 432 -11.48 4.33 41.01
C GLU A 432 -11.31 5.85 40.84
N ASP A 433 -10.59 6.30 39.80
CA ASP A 433 -10.41 7.72 39.51
C ASP A 433 -11.72 8.35 39.01
N ALA A 434 -12.54 7.60 38.26
CA ALA A 434 -13.88 8.02 37.89
C ALA A 434 -14.81 8.14 39.11
N VAL A 435 -14.78 7.16 40.01
CA VAL A 435 -15.56 7.21 41.26
C VAL A 435 -15.12 8.39 42.13
N ALA A 436 -13.82 8.63 42.26
CA ALA A 436 -13.27 9.78 42.98
C ALA A 436 -13.68 11.13 42.36
N ALA A 437 -13.83 11.18 41.03
CA ALA A 437 -14.35 12.34 40.30
C ALA A 437 -15.89 12.49 40.40
N GLY A 438 -16.56 11.65 41.20
CA GLY A 438 -17.98 11.73 41.52
C GLY A 438 -18.90 11.02 40.54
N PHE A 439 -18.38 10.09 39.73
CA PHE A 439 -19.20 9.28 38.83
C PHE A 439 -19.78 8.05 39.52
N GLN A 440 -21.04 7.75 39.22
CA GLN A 440 -21.66 6.46 39.49
C GLN A 440 -21.41 5.53 38.30
N LEU A 441 -20.80 4.37 38.55
CA LEU A 441 -20.51 3.40 37.50
C LEU A 441 -21.74 2.58 37.14
N VAL A 442 -21.98 2.41 35.84
CA VAL A 442 -23.10 1.65 35.30
C VAL A 442 -22.55 0.61 34.33
N ASP A 443 -22.58 -0.67 34.71
CA ASP A 443 -22.14 -1.76 33.84
C ASP A 443 -23.27 -2.14 32.88
N VAL A 444 -23.03 -1.97 31.58
CA VAL A 444 -24.02 -2.27 30.52
C VAL A 444 -23.73 -3.55 29.75
N ARG A 445 -22.78 -4.37 30.21
CA ARG A 445 -22.48 -5.68 29.62
C ARG A 445 -23.59 -6.69 29.91
N GLU A 446 -23.60 -7.80 29.18
CA GLU A 446 -24.55 -8.89 29.42
C GLU A 446 -24.13 -9.75 30.62
N MET A 447 -25.08 -10.50 31.22
CA MET A 447 -24.84 -11.26 32.45
C MET A 447 -23.70 -12.29 32.31
N GLU A 448 -23.54 -12.88 31.14
CA GLU A 448 -22.47 -13.83 30.84
C GLU A 448 -21.08 -13.17 30.88
N GLU A 449 -20.98 -11.92 30.45
CA GLU A 449 -19.75 -11.12 30.52
C GLU A 449 -19.42 -10.78 31.97
N LEU A 450 -20.43 -10.42 32.79
CA LEU A 450 -20.22 -10.14 34.22
C LEU A 450 -19.77 -11.39 34.99
N ALA A 451 -20.32 -12.55 34.65
CA ALA A 451 -19.98 -13.81 35.30
C ALA A 451 -18.54 -14.26 35.00
N SER A 452 -18.07 -14.01 33.78
CA SER A 452 -16.71 -14.34 33.36
C SER A 452 -15.68 -13.29 33.77
N ASP A 453 -16.11 -12.04 33.89
CA ASP A 453 -15.24 -10.89 34.13
C ASP A 453 -15.94 -9.83 35.03
N PRO A 454 -15.92 -10.06 36.36
CA PRO A 454 -16.59 -9.19 37.31
C PRO A 454 -15.98 -7.79 37.33
N MET A 455 -16.85 -6.79 37.53
CA MET A 455 -16.45 -5.40 37.67
C MET A 455 -15.54 -5.20 38.90
N PRO A 456 -14.32 -4.62 38.76
CA PRO A 456 -13.40 -4.45 39.89
C PRO A 456 -13.87 -3.45 40.96
N VAL A 457 -14.82 -2.58 40.60
CA VAL A 457 -15.40 -1.54 41.46
C VAL A 457 -16.93 -1.71 41.48
N ALA A 458 -17.58 -1.32 42.58
CA ALA A 458 -19.04 -1.37 42.67
C ALA A 458 -19.70 -0.57 41.54
N ALA A 459 -20.56 -1.24 40.77
CA ALA A 459 -21.28 -0.67 39.64
C ALA A 459 -22.73 -1.15 39.64
N VAL A 460 -23.65 -0.30 39.18
CA VAL A 460 -25.05 -0.68 38.95
C VAL A 460 -25.13 -1.41 37.61
N HIS A 461 -25.70 -2.61 37.58
CA HIS A 461 -25.85 -3.36 36.34
C HIS A 461 -27.16 -3.03 35.63
N VAL A 462 -27.04 -2.59 34.38
CA VAL A 462 -28.17 -2.29 33.48
C VAL A 462 -27.80 -2.77 32.07
N PRO A 463 -28.25 -3.96 31.63
CA PRO A 463 -27.93 -4.49 30.30
C PRO A 463 -28.22 -3.46 29.19
N SER A 464 -27.32 -3.33 28.20
CA SER A 464 -27.41 -2.26 27.20
C SER A 464 -28.76 -2.19 26.49
N ALA A 465 -29.37 -3.35 26.21
CA ALA A 465 -30.69 -3.44 25.58
C ALA A 465 -31.84 -2.84 26.42
N ARG A 466 -31.66 -2.71 27.74
CA ARG A 466 -32.68 -2.28 28.70
C ARG A 466 -32.44 -0.86 29.22
N VAL A 467 -31.34 -0.21 28.82
CA VAL A 467 -30.97 1.12 29.32
C VAL A 467 -32.05 2.15 29.02
N GLY A 468 -32.63 2.13 27.81
CA GLY A 468 -33.69 3.08 27.44
C GLY A 468 -34.98 2.92 28.23
N GLU A 469 -35.42 1.67 28.44
CA GLU A 469 -36.60 1.37 29.25
C GLU A 469 -36.42 1.77 30.72
N ARG A 470 -35.16 1.76 31.19
CA ARG A 470 -34.78 2.08 32.57
C ARG A 470 -34.25 3.51 32.72
N ALA A 471 -34.45 4.38 31.72
CA ALA A 471 -33.97 5.77 31.76
C ALA A 471 -34.48 6.53 33.00
N GLY A 472 -35.70 6.24 33.47
CA GLY A 472 -36.28 6.84 34.66
C GLY A 472 -35.61 6.45 35.99
N GLU A 473 -34.71 5.46 35.99
CA GLU A 473 -33.93 5.08 37.18
C GLU A 473 -32.69 5.95 37.38
N PHE A 474 -32.29 6.70 36.35
CA PHE A 474 -31.15 7.62 36.40
C PHE A 474 -31.64 8.99 36.89
N ALA A 475 -31.41 9.28 38.17
CA ALA A 475 -31.69 10.58 38.82
C ALA A 475 -30.69 11.68 38.39
N GLU A 476 -30.81 12.90 38.94
CA GLU A 476 -29.78 13.94 38.79
C GLU A 476 -28.44 13.46 39.37
N GLY A 477 -27.44 13.30 38.49
CA GLY A 477 -26.12 12.76 38.85
C GLY A 477 -25.22 12.61 37.63
N ARG A 478 -23.97 12.19 37.87
CA ARG A 478 -23.00 11.85 36.81
C ARG A 478 -22.85 10.33 36.74
N TYR A 479 -23.17 9.75 35.60
CA TYR A 479 -23.10 8.30 35.36
C TYR A 479 -22.01 8.02 34.35
N LEU A 480 -21.13 7.08 34.65
CA LEU A 480 -20.17 6.56 33.69
C LEU A 480 -20.58 5.14 33.31
N LEU A 481 -21.09 4.99 32.08
CA LEU A 481 -21.49 3.73 31.51
C LEU A 481 -20.24 2.99 31.03
N VAL A 482 -20.15 1.70 31.35
CA VAL A 482 -19.00 0.86 31.07
C VAL A 482 -19.46 -0.40 30.35
N CYS A 483 -18.81 -0.70 29.23
CA CYS A 483 -18.94 -1.99 28.55
C CYS A 483 -17.55 -2.58 28.25
N ALA A 484 -17.48 -3.72 27.56
CA ALA A 484 -16.21 -4.35 27.23
C ALA A 484 -15.30 -3.46 26.35
N SER A 485 -15.85 -2.77 25.34
CA SER A 485 -15.09 -2.05 24.30
C SER A 485 -15.42 -0.56 24.16
N GLY A 486 -16.23 0.02 25.05
CA GLY A 486 -16.71 1.40 24.96
C GLY A 486 -17.85 1.65 23.98
N ARG A 487 -18.04 0.79 22.97
CA ARG A 487 -19.06 0.98 21.91
C ARG A 487 -20.51 0.97 22.45
N ARG A 488 -20.87 -0.06 23.21
CA ARG A 488 -22.22 -0.20 23.80
C ARG A 488 -22.51 0.87 24.86
N SER A 489 -21.52 1.23 25.69
CA SER A 489 -21.68 2.29 26.69
C SER A 489 -21.90 3.65 26.03
N ALA A 490 -21.20 3.94 24.93
CA ALA A 490 -21.37 5.19 24.18
C ALA A 490 -22.78 5.27 23.58
N HIS A 491 -23.29 4.17 23.00
CA HIS A 491 -24.67 4.13 22.50
C HIS A 491 -25.69 4.35 23.63
N ALA A 492 -25.53 3.64 24.74
CA ALA A 492 -26.40 3.73 25.91
C ALA A 492 -26.41 5.13 26.54
N ALA A 493 -25.25 5.78 26.65
CA ALA A 493 -25.12 7.13 27.21
C ALA A 493 -25.82 8.19 26.34
N ARG A 494 -25.72 8.06 25.00
CA ARG A 494 -26.47 8.91 24.05
C ARG A 494 -27.98 8.73 24.21
N LEU A 495 -28.45 7.49 24.34
CA LEU A 495 -29.87 7.19 24.51
C LEU A 495 -30.39 7.85 25.79
N LEU A 496 -29.67 7.70 26.92
CA LEU A 496 -30.03 8.36 28.18
C LEU A 496 -30.04 9.89 28.08
N ARG A 497 -29.07 10.49 27.37
CA ARG A 497 -29.05 11.93 27.11
C ARG A 497 -30.25 12.38 26.28
N GLY A 498 -30.68 11.58 25.30
CA GLY A 498 -31.90 11.80 24.51
C GLY A 498 -33.17 11.82 25.35
N GLU A 499 -33.22 11.00 26.40
CA GLU A 499 -34.29 10.96 27.41
C GLU A 499 -34.15 12.03 28.51
N GLY A 500 -33.16 12.93 28.39
CA GLY A 500 -32.96 14.07 29.29
C GLY A 500 -31.92 13.88 30.39
N VAL A 501 -31.27 12.72 30.47
CA VAL A 501 -30.21 12.43 31.46
C VAL A 501 -28.87 13.01 30.99
N ARG A 502 -28.69 14.34 31.15
CA ARG A 502 -27.51 15.06 30.64
C ARG A 502 -26.17 14.60 31.23
N GLY A 503 -26.20 14.05 32.44
CA GLY A 503 -25.02 13.55 33.15
C GLY A 503 -24.61 12.12 32.80
N ALA A 504 -25.14 11.51 31.73
CA ALA A 504 -24.70 10.20 31.26
C ALA A 504 -23.48 10.33 30.33
N TYR A 505 -22.43 9.59 30.66
CA TYR A 505 -21.15 9.53 29.95
C TYR A 505 -20.74 8.08 29.71
N SER A 506 -19.81 7.84 28.80
CA SER A 506 -19.30 6.52 28.45
C SER A 506 -17.80 6.46 28.68
N LEU A 507 -17.30 5.31 29.13
CA LEU A 507 -15.86 5.09 29.26
C LEU A 507 -15.24 4.78 27.89
N VAL A 508 -14.30 5.62 27.45
CA VAL A 508 -13.53 5.43 26.21
C VAL A 508 -12.85 4.06 26.22
N GLY A 509 -13.09 3.25 25.18
CA GLY A 509 -12.50 1.93 25.01
C GLY A 509 -12.98 0.84 26.00
N GLY A 510 -13.86 1.20 26.94
CA GLY A 510 -14.42 0.27 27.92
C GLY A 510 -13.37 -0.38 28.83
N LEU A 511 -13.72 -1.53 29.42
CA LEU A 511 -12.82 -2.27 30.30
C LEU A 511 -11.54 -2.77 29.60
N ASN A 512 -11.61 -3.02 28.28
CA ASN A 512 -10.44 -3.48 27.54
C ASN A 512 -9.32 -2.43 27.49
N ALA A 513 -9.66 -1.14 27.43
CA ALA A 513 -8.66 -0.07 27.42
C ALA A 513 -7.88 0.01 28.74
N LEU A 514 -8.55 -0.21 29.87
CA LEU A 514 -7.93 -0.18 31.20
C LEU A 514 -6.91 -1.31 31.42
N ARG A 515 -7.08 -2.43 30.73
CA ARG A 515 -6.19 -3.61 30.84
C ARG A 515 -4.84 -3.42 30.16
N ILE A 516 -4.77 -2.53 29.18
CA ILE A 516 -3.53 -2.25 28.43
C ILE A 516 -2.62 -1.29 29.22
N ALA A 517 -3.19 -0.53 30.17
CA ALA A 517 -2.48 0.42 31.01
C ALA A 517 -1.96 -0.17 32.35
N GLY A 518 -2.30 -1.43 32.67
CA GLY A 518 -2.02 -2.09 33.94
C GLY A 518 -0.87 -3.09 33.91
#